data_AF-A0A5C4ME59-F1
#
_entry.id   AF-A0A5C4ME59-F1
#
_cell.length_a   1.000
_cell.length_b   1.000
_cell.length_c   1.000
_cell.angle_alpha   90.00
_cell.angle_beta   90.00
_cell.angle_gamma   90.00
#
_symmetry.space_group_name_H-M   'P 1'
#
loop_
_entity.id
_entity.type
_entity.pdbx_description
1 polymer ?
#
loop_
_entity_poly.entity_id
_entity_poly.type
_entity_poly.pdbx_seq_one_letter_code
_entity_poly.pdbx_strand_id
1 'polypeptide(L)'
;MRTSVSALALVGALLVASVTACSGEDDATPPRSADSASTPSAEVTASKDAPAEPAARGPVADDCSLTTPRVRLVLRNWDRVVSSVGRDDHADYARSFARQTTRLARRTTSCPGADELRKVAAGARGLARAAQEPDLPAYGEVARTGDGWLDALGYSTLSFSVG
;
A
#
# COMPACT_ATOMS: atom_id res chain seq x y z
N MET A 1 9.75 40.61 38.58
CA MET A 1 10.83 39.60 38.68
C MET A 1 10.24 38.29 39.18
N ARG A 2 9.96 37.36 38.26
CA ARG A 2 9.59 35.97 38.59
C ARG A 2 10.13 35.08 37.47
N THR A 3 11.26 34.44 37.72
CA THR A 3 11.82 33.38 36.86
C THR A 3 11.84 32.12 37.70
N SER A 4 10.82 31.28 37.52
CA SER A 4 10.79 29.91 38.03
C SER A 4 11.58 29.04 37.06
N VAL A 5 12.73 28.52 37.50
CA VAL A 5 13.52 27.54 36.75
C VAL A 5 13.12 26.15 37.27
N SER A 6 12.46 25.38 36.40
CA SER A 6 12.06 23.99 36.70
C SER A 6 13.13 23.01 36.25
N ALA A 7 13.24 21.94 37.05
CA ALA A 7 14.26 20.90 37.03
C ALA A 7 14.38 20.14 35.71
N LEU A 8 15.62 19.86 35.29
CA LEU A 8 15.98 18.90 34.26
C LEU A 8 16.32 17.56 34.92
N ALA A 9 15.48 16.55 34.70
CA ALA A 9 15.79 15.15 35.02
C ALA A 9 16.30 14.47 33.74
N LEU A 10 17.59 14.11 33.73
CA LEU A 10 18.22 13.31 32.68
C LEU A 10 17.99 11.83 32.99
N VAL A 11 17.15 11.18 32.18
CA VAL A 11 16.94 9.72 32.20
C VAL A 11 17.95 9.09 31.24
N GLY A 12 18.87 8.30 31.80
CA GLY A 12 19.80 7.47 31.04
C GLY A 12 19.14 6.17 30.60
N ALA A 13 19.35 5.79 29.34
CA ALA A 13 19.05 4.46 28.82
C ALA A 13 20.22 3.99 27.95
N LEU A 14 21.06 3.12 28.50
CA LEU A 14 22.10 2.40 27.76
C LEU A 14 21.49 1.05 27.37
N LEU A 15 21.19 0.85 26.09
CA LEU A 15 20.67 -0.42 25.56
C LEU A 15 21.81 -1.22 24.89
N VAL A 16 21.90 -2.46 25.34
CA VAL A 16 22.90 -3.48 25.00
C VAL A 16 22.75 -3.94 23.55
N ALA A 17 23.85 -3.91 22.80
CA ALA A 17 23.94 -4.54 21.48
C ALA A 17 24.64 -5.90 21.59
N SER A 18 24.01 -6.96 21.11
CA SER A 18 24.64 -8.26 20.86
C SER A 18 24.09 -8.79 19.55
N VAL A 19 24.82 -8.59 18.46
CA VAL A 19 24.49 -9.16 17.15
C VAL A 19 25.42 -10.36 16.93
N THR A 20 24.83 -11.54 16.98
CA THR A 20 25.49 -12.82 16.75
C THR A 20 25.74 -13.00 15.26
N ALA A 21 27.01 -13.22 14.89
CA ALA A 21 27.42 -13.59 13.55
C ALA A 21 27.08 -15.06 13.26
N CYS A 22 26.50 -15.33 12.09
CA CYS A 22 26.57 -16.64 11.43
C CYS A 22 27.01 -16.41 9.99
N SER A 23 28.28 -16.75 9.72
CA SER A 23 28.79 -17.06 8.38
C SER A 23 28.57 -18.54 8.10
N GLY A 24 28.34 -18.90 6.85
CA GLY A 24 28.27 -20.29 6.38
C GLY A 24 28.13 -20.34 4.86
N GLU A 25 29.22 -20.72 4.20
CA GLU A 25 29.50 -20.80 2.76
C GLU A 25 28.87 -22.01 2.02
N ASP A 26 29.05 -21.99 0.68
CA ASP A 26 28.99 -23.08 -0.32
C ASP A 26 27.59 -23.64 -0.70
N ASP A 27 27.24 -23.98 -1.95
CA ASP A 27 27.98 -24.67 -3.02
C ASP A 27 27.30 -24.47 -4.41
N ALA A 28 27.97 -24.87 -5.49
CA ALA A 28 27.72 -24.55 -6.89
C ALA A 28 26.85 -25.57 -7.68
N THR A 29 26.05 -25.06 -8.64
CA THR A 29 25.78 -25.48 -10.06
C THR A 29 25.47 -26.98 -10.37
N PRO A 30 24.43 -27.35 -11.19
CA PRO A 30 24.30 -26.88 -12.58
C PRO A 30 22.89 -26.65 -13.17
N PRO A 31 22.80 -25.95 -14.33
CA PRO A 31 21.58 -25.77 -15.09
C PRO A 31 21.29 -27.02 -15.92
N ARG A 32 20.02 -27.37 -16.09
CA ARG A 32 19.64 -28.48 -16.97
C ARG A 32 18.50 -28.12 -17.92
N SER A 33 18.84 -28.26 -19.20
CA SER A 33 18.03 -28.52 -20.38
C SER A 33 17.13 -27.41 -20.93
N ALA A 34 17.68 -26.78 -21.97
CA ALA A 34 16.93 -26.50 -23.18
C ALA A 34 16.39 -27.81 -23.79
N ASP A 35 15.15 -27.78 -24.28
CA ASP A 35 14.76 -28.59 -25.43
C ASP A 35 13.93 -27.72 -26.38
N SER A 36 14.29 -27.81 -27.65
CA SER A 36 13.83 -26.96 -28.73
C SER A 36 12.61 -27.56 -29.43
N ALA A 37 11.75 -26.66 -29.90
CA ALA A 37 11.00 -26.70 -31.16
C ALA A 37 10.27 -27.98 -31.61
N SER A 38 8.96 -27.84 -31.85
CA SER A 38 8.32 -28.10 -33.16
C SER A 38 6.86 -27.62 -33.18
N THR A 39 6.57 -26.61 -34.01
CA THR A 39 5.25 -26.29 -34.61
C THR A 39 5.00 -27.21 -35.82
N PRO A 40 3.86 -27.14 -36.54
CA PRO A 40 2.45 -26.93 -36.17
C PRO A 40 1.56 -28.08 -36.70
N SER A 41 0.28 -28.15 -36.30
CA SER A 41 -0.76 -28.74 -37.15
C SER A 41 -2.09 -28.03 -36.93
N ALA A 42 -2.57 -27.40 -38.00
CA ALA A 42 -3.93 -26.94 -38.13
C ALA A 42 -4.82 -28.11 -38.55
N GLU A 43 -6.01 -28.24 -37.96
CA GLU A 43 -7.13 -28.82 -38.68
C GLU A 43 -8.43 -28.10 -38.29
N VAL A 44 -9.16 -27.73 -39.34
CA VAL A 44 -10.45 -27.03 -39.34
C VAL A 44 -11.54 -28.08 -39.29
N THR A 45 -12.56 -27.89 -38.43
CA THR A 45 -13.92 -28.36 -38.73
C THR A 45 -14.96 -27.42 -38.14
N ALA A 46 -15.78 -26.87 -39.03
CA ALA A 46 -16.98 -26.10 -38.73
C ALA A 46 -18.17 -27.01 -38.39
N SER A 47 -19.03 -26.57 -37.47
CA SER A 47 -20.46 -26.93 -37.26
C SER A 47 -20.85 -26.36 -35.88
N LYS A 48 -22.05 -25.89 -35.56
CA LYS A 48 -23.35 -25.72 -36.21
C LYS A 48 -24.21 -25.00 -35.14
N ASP A 49 -25.07 -24.10 -35.57
CA ASP A 49 -26.04 -23.32 -34.78
C ASP A 49 -26.74 -24.09 -33.64
N ALA A 50 -26.77 -23.51 -32.43
CA ALA A 50 -27.79 -23.70 -31.40
C ALA A 50 -27.74 -22.53 -30.38
N PRO A 51 -28.90 -22.02 -29.90
CA PRO A 51 -28.99 -20.77 -29.17
C PRO A 51 -28.62 -20.95 -27.70
N ALA A 52 -27.76 -20.07 -27.18
CA ALA A 52 -27.46 -19.99 -25.76
C ALA A 52 -27.49 -18.53 -25.27
N GLU A 53 -28.70 -18.00 -25.11
CA GLU A 53 -29.00 -17.24 -23.89
C GLU A 53 -29.68 -18.22 -22.94
N PRO A 54 -29.22 -18.38 -21.69
CA PRO A 54 -29.16 -17.30 -20.70
C PRO A 54 -27.79 -17.30 -19.96
N ALA A 55 -27.39 -16.32 -19.17
CA ALA A 55 -28.16 -15.45 -18.33
C ALA A 55 -27.48 -14.08 -18.29
N ALA A 56 -28.30 -13.06 -18.04
CA ALA A 56 -27.84 -11.89 -17.32
C ALA A 56 -26.81 -12.34 -16.28
N ARG A 57 -25.56 -11.93 -16.47
CA ARG A 57 -24.66 -11.76 -15.32
C ARG A 57 -25.34 -10.67 -14.51
N GLY A 58 -26.29 -11.08 -13.66
CA GLY A 58 -26.72 -10.26 -12.55
C GLY A 58 -25.44 -9.77 -11.89
N PRO A 59 -25.40 -8.51 -11.41
CA PRO A 59 -24.19 -7.97 -10.81
C PRO A 59 -23.71 -9.03 -9.81
N VAL A 60 -22.56 -9.64 -10.10
CA VAL A 60 -21.84 -10.38 -9.07
C VAL A 60 -21.68 -9.30 -8.03
N ALA A 61 -22.35 -9.44 -6.89
CA ALA A 61 -22.10 -8.58 -5.77
C ALA A 61 -20.61 -8.76 -5.51
N ASP A 62 -19.81 -7.82 -6.01
CA ASP A 62 -18.38 -7.80 -5.83
C ASP A 62 -18.22 -7.72 -4.32
N ASP A 63 -18.02 -8.87 -3.68
CA ASP A 63 -17.78 -8.95 -2.25
C ASP A 63 -16.66 -7.95 -1.97
N CYS A 64 -17.02 -6.91 -1.24
CA CYS A 64 -16.15 -5.76 -1.07
C CYS A 64 -14.84 -6.26 -0.45
N SER A 65 -13.79 -6.28 -1.27
CA SER A 65 -12.55 -6.97 -0.92
C SER A 65 -11.69 -6.19 0.09
N LEU A 66 -12.24 -5.17 0.75
CA LEU A 66 -11.59 -4.38 1.79
C LEU A 66 -11.60 -5.11 3.14
N THR A 67 -10.67 -6.06 3.26
CA THR A 67 -10.43 -6.78 4.51
C THR A 67 -9.57 -5.96 5.47
N THR A 68 -9.70 -6.22 6.78
CA THR A 68 -8.87 -5.58 7.83
C THR A 68 -7.37 -5.63 7.54
N PRO A 69 -6.78 -6.74 7.02
CA PRO A 69 -5.37 -6.76 6.61
C PRO A 69 -5.00 -5.73 5.54
N ARG A 70 -5.91 -5.43 4.59
CA ARG A 70 -5.65 -4.42 3.56
C ARG A 70 -5.70 -3.01 4.14
N VAL A 71 -6.63 -2.74 5.05
CA VAL A 71 -6.69 -1.46 5.79
C VAL A 71 -5.40 -1.24 6.58
N ARG A 72 -4.96 -2.25 7.34
CA ARG A 72 -3.70 -2.18 8.10
C ARG A 72 -2.46 -2.02 7.20
N LEU A 73 -2.46 -2.61 6.00
CA LEU A 73 -1.39 -2.40 5.03
C LEU A 73 -1.32 -0.94 4.58
N VAL A 74 -2.46 -0.31 4.29
CA VAL A 74 -2.51 1.11 3.91
C VAL A 74 -1.98 1.99 5.05
N LEU A 75 -2.41 1.74 6.29
CA LEU A 75 -1.94 2.50 7.47
C LEU A 75 -0.45 2.33 7.72
N ARG A 76 0.08 1.11 7.64
CA ARG A 76 1.52 0.87 7.78
C ARG A 76 2.34 1.57 6.69
N ASN A 77 1.83 1.58 5.46
CA ASN A 77 2.50 2.28 4.37
C ASN A 77 2.43 3.81 4.56
N TRP A 78 1.32 4.33 5.08
CA TRP A 78 1.18 5.74 5.45
C TRP A 78 2.18 6.13 6.55
N ASP A 79 2.25 5.35 7.62
CA ASP A 79 3.20 5.56 8.72
C ASP A 79 4.66 5.61 8.24
N ARG A 80 5.05 4.72 7.32
CA ARG A 80 6.37 4.75 6.67
C ARG A 80 6.61 6.02 5.85
N VAL A 81 5.58 6.53 5.17
CA VAL A 81 5.68 7.76 4.38
C VAL A 81 5.90 8.96 5.30
N VAL A 82 5.13 9.07 6.38
CA VAL A 82 5.26 10.19 7.34
C VAL A 82 6.59 10.12 8.09
N SER A 83 6.96 8.96 8.63
CA SER A 83 8.22 8.77 9.37
C SER A 83 9.48 8.84 8.51
N SER A 84 9.34 8.89 7.19
CA SER A 84 10.46 9.07 6.26
C SER A 84 10.66 10.51 5.81
N VAL A 85 9.79 11.46 6.15
CA VAL A 85 9.94 12.86 5.71
C VAL A 85 11.32 13.41 6.12
N GLY A 86 12.04 14.00 5.16
CA GLY A 86 13.40 14.52 5.34
C GLY A 86 14.52 13.48 5.21
N ARG A 87 14.19 12.20 4.94
CA ARG A 87 15.17 11.14 4.66
C ARG A 87 15.29 10.89 3.16
N ASP A 88 16.45 10.36 2.75
CA ASP A 88 16.76 10.07 1.35
C ASP A 88 15.82 9.03 0.71
N ASP A 89 15.25 8.12 1.52
CA ASP A 89 14.34 7.06 1.07
C ASP A 89 12.86 7.48 1.03
N HIS A 90 12.55 8.71 1.42
CA HIS A 90 11.18 9.23 1.48
C HIS A 90 10.43 9.11 0.16
N ALA A 91 11.09 9.51 -0.94
CA ALA A 91 10.49 9.49 -2.27
C ALA A 91 10.06 8.07 -2.68
N ASP A 92 10.81 7.05 -2.28
CA ASP A 92 10.49 5.67 -2.62
C ASP A 92 9.31 5.14 -1.82
N TYR A 93 9.19 5.49 -0.54
CA TYR A 93 8.00 5.18 0.25
C TYR A 93 6.77 5.90 -0.29
N ALA A 94 6.85 7.20 -0.59
CA ALA A 94 5.73 7.98 -1.12
C ALA A 94 5.23 7.40 -2.46
N ARG A 95 6.13 7.07 -3.38
CA ARG A 95 5.79 6.42 -4.65
C ARG A 95 5.18 5.03 -4.44
N SER A 96 5.73 4.24 -3.53
CA SER A 96 5.24 2.90 -3.22
C SER A 96 3.81 2.96 -2.65
N PHE A 97 3.57 3.86 -1.70
CA PHE A 97 2.26 4.11 -1.14
C PHE A 97 1.26 4.54 -2.22
N ALA A 98 1.61 5.53 -3.04
CA ALA A 98 0.75 6.00 -4.14
C ALA A 98 0.35 4.86 -5.09
N ARG A 99 1.30 4.01 -5.48
CA ARG A 99 1.03 2.86 -6.36
C ARG A 99 0.09 1.85 -5.70
N GLN A 100 0.36 1.46 -4.46
CA GLN A 100 -0.43 0.45 -3.75
C GLN A 100 -1.86 0.94 -3.49
N THR A 101 -2.01 2.17 -3.00
CA THR A 101 -3.32 2.77 -2.70
C THR A 101 -4.13 3.01 -3.97
N THR A 102 -3.48 3.43 -5.09
CA THR A 102 -4.16 3.54 -6.39
C THR A 102 -4.66 2.18 -6.90
N ARG A 103 -3.85 1.11 -6.76
CA ARG A 103 -4.27 -0.24 -7.14
C ARG A 103 -5.44 -0.72 -6.29
N LEU A 104 -5.44 -0.42 -4.99
CA LEU A 104 -6.54 -0.76 -4.10
C LEU A 104 -7.82 -0.02 -4.49
N ALA A 105 -7.75 1.31 -4.66
CA ALA A 105 -8.90 2.15 -5.05
C ALA A 105 -9.60 1.67 -6.34
N ARG A 106 -8.82 1.17 -7.31
CA ARG A 106 -9.36 0.62 -8.57
C ARG A 106 -10.09 -0.71 -8.40
N ARG A 107 -9.78 -1.48 -7.36
CA ARG A 107 -10.37 -2.80 -7.09
C ARG A 107 -11.55 -2.74 -6.12
N THR A 108 -11.82 -1.58 -5.56
CA THR A 108 -12.81 -1.39 -4.48
C THR A 108 -13.83 -0.34 -4.87
N THR A 109 -14.14 -0.19 -6.16
CA THR A 109 -14.98 0.90 -6.67
C THR A 109 -16.44 0.85 -6.22
N SER A 110 -16.90 -0.32 -5.79
CA SER A 110 -18.24 -0.61 -5.26
C SER A 110 -18.27 -0.73 -3.72
N CYS A 111 -17.13 -0.54 -3.05
CA CYS A 111 -17.02 -0.66 -1.60
C CYS A 111 -17.50 0.59 -0.84
N PRO A 112 -17.92 0.44 0.43
CA PRO A 112 -17.99 1.57 1.34
C PRO A 112 -16.66 2.33 1.39
N GLY A 113 -16.72 3.66 1.38
CA GLY A 113 -15.55 4.54 1.38
C GLY A 113 -14.73 4.52 0.07
N ALA A 114 -15.25 3.98 -1.03
CA ALA A 114 -14.52 3.94 -2.31
C ALA A 114 -14.11 5.33 -2.81
N ASP A 115 -14.97 6.33 -2.65
CA ASP A 115 -14.70 7.71 -3.07
C ASP A 115 -13.62 8.36 -2.22
N GLU A 116 -13.66 8.13 -0.91
CA GLU A 116 -12.65 8.59 0.05
C GLU A 116 -11.31 7.94 -0.28
N LEU A 117 -11.28 6.63 -0.55
CA LEU A 117 -10.06 5.94 -0.95
C LEU A 117 -9.49 6.45 -2.29
N ARG A 118 -10.34 6.84 -3.25
CA ARG A 118 -9.89 7.49 -4.48
C ARG A 118 -9.25 8.85 -4.20
N LYS A 119 -9.80 9.64 -3.27
CA LYS A 119 -9.22 10.91 -2.81
C LYS A 119 -7.87 10.66 -2.11
N VAL A 120 -7.77 9.67 -1.22
CA VAL A 120 -6.48 9.25 -0.61
C VAL A 120 -5.47 8.86 -1.70
N ALA A 121 -5.87 8.08 -2.70
CA ALA A 121 -4.99 7.70 -3.81
C ALA A 121 -4.56 8.91 -4.68
N ALA A 122 -5.43 9.91 -4.84
CA ALA A 122 -5.08 11.15 -5.52
C ALA A 122 -4.05 11.96 -4.72
N GLY A 123 -4.30 12.16 -3.42
CA GLY A 123 -3.37 12.85 -2.53
C GLY A 123 -2.03 12.13 -2.40
N ALA A 124 -2.02 10.80 -2.27
CA ALA A 124 -0.80 10.00 -2.26
C ALA A 124 0.04 10.18 -3.53
N ARG A 125 -0.59 10.31 -4.71
CA ARG A 125 0.13 10.65 -5.95
C ARG A 125 0.67 12.07 -5.93
N GLY A 126 -0.04 13.01 -5.31
CA GLY A 126 0.46 14.36 -5.04
C GLY A 126 1.73 14.33 -4.20
N LEU A 127 1.69 13.66 -3.05
CA LEU A 127 2.86 13.46 -2.18
C LEU A 127 4.03 12.82 -2.91
N ALA A 128 3.78 11.76 -3.70
CA ALA A 128 4.83 11.09 -4.47
C ALA A 128 5.49 11.99 -5.53
N ARG A 129 4.76 12.98 -6.08
CA ARG A 129 5.31 13.97 -7.03
C ARG A 129 6.10 15.05 -6.30
N ALA A 130 5.62 15.45 -5.11
CA ALA A 130 6.26 16.45 -4.26
C ALA A 130 7.34 15.87 -3.34
N ALA A 131 7.67 14.58 -3.42
CA ALA A 131 8.48 13.93 -2.40
C ALA A 131 9.93 14.46 -2.27
N GLN A 132 10.42 15.23 -3.25
CA GLN A 132 11.73 15.89 -3.15
C GLN A 132 11.68 17.18 -2.31
N GLU A 133 10.52 17.85 -2.28
CA GLU A 133 10.22 18.99 -1.41
C GLU A 133 8.87 18.73 -0.72
N PRO A 134 8.88 17.98 0.40
CA PRO A 134 7.65 17.59 1.08
C PRO A 134 6.83 18.80 1.56
N ASP A 135 5.62 18.93 1.05
CA ASP A 135 4.64 19.93 1.48
C ASP A 135 3.85 19.41 2.69
N LEU A 136 4.24 19.78 3.91
CA LEU A 136 3.62 19.31 5.16
C LEU A 136 2.09 19.51 5.21
N PRO A 137 1.52 20.65 4.80
CA PRO A 137 0.08 20.81 4.60
C PRO A 137 -0.60 19.69 3.80
N ALA A 138 0.01 19.22 2.71
CA ALA A 138 -0.53 18.14 1.89
C ALA A 138 -0.62 16.81 2.65
N TYR A 139 0.28 16.54 3.61
CA TYR A 139 0.18 15.35 4.47
C TYR A 139 -1.05 15.41 5.36
N GLY A 140 -1.33 16.57 5.94
CA GLY A 140 -2.53 16.80 6.77
C GLY A 140 -3.83 16.65 5.98
N GLU A 141 -3.85 17.00 4.70
CA GLU A 141 -5.01 16.76 3.82
C GLU A 141 -5.22 15.28 3.51
N VAL A 142 -4.15 14.57 3.19
CA VAL A 142 -4.20 13.12 2.95
C VAL A 142 -4.62 12.38 4.21
N ALA A 143 -4.13 12.78 5.37
CA ALA A 143 -4.51 12.22 6.67
C ALA A 143 -6.01 12.38 6.94
N ARG A 144 -6.54 13.61 6.86
CA ARG A 144 -7.97 13.86 7.06
C ARG A 144 -8.85 13.08 6.09
N THR A 145 -8.41 12.98 4.83
CA THR A 145 -9.11 12.18 3.81
C THR A 145 -9.06 10.68 4.16
N GLY A 146 -7.91 10.21 4.66
CA GLY A 146 -7.70 8.84 5.13
C GLY A 146 -8.57 8.48 6.33
N ASP A 147 -8.71 9.39 7.29
CA ASP A 147 -9.61 9.22 8.44
C ASP A 147 -11.07 9.13 7.99
N GLY A 148 -11.50 9.97 7.05
CA GLY A 148 -12.83 9.86 6.45
C GLY A 148 -13.06 8.53 5.74
N TRP A 149 -12.03 7.97 5.10
CA TRP A 149 -12.08 6.62 4.52
C TRP A 149 -12.22 5.53 5.58
N LEU A 150 -11.50 5.63 6.70
CA LEU A 150 -11.59 4.68 7.81
C LEU A 150 -12.96 4.72 8.49
N ASP A 151 -13.51 5.91 8.69
CA ASP A 151 -14.84 6.10 9.27
C ASP A 151 -15.93 5.48 8.37
N ALA A 152 -15.85 5.69 7.06
CA ALA A 152 -16.75 5.07 6.09
C ALA A 152 -16.69 3.52 6.07
N LEU A 153 -15.59 2.94 6.59
CA LEU A 153 -15.41 1.50 6.76
C LEU A 153 -15.73 0.99 8.18
N GLY A 154 -16.08 1.86 9.12
CA GLY A 154 -16.32 1.52 10.52
C GLY A 154 -15.05 1.29 11.36
N TYR A 155 -13.89 1.77 10.91
CA TYR A 155 -12.61 1.69 11.62
C TYR A 155 -12.23 2.99 12.33
N SER A 156 -13.19 3.65 12.99
CA SER A 156 -13.01 4.97 13.64
C SER A 156 -11.98 5.01 14.79
N THR A 157 -11.51 3.86 15.26
CA THR A 157 -10.42 3.74 16.25
C THR A 157 -9.03 3.76 15.63
N LEU A 158 -8.94 3.61 14.30
CA LEU A 158 -7.70 3.73 13.53
C LEU A 158 -7.59 5.16 12.98
N SER A 159 -6.38 5.64 12.73
CA SER A 159 -6.17 6.95 12.14
C SER A 159 -4.94 7.01 11.23
N PHE A 160 -4.97 7.95 10.29
CA PHE A 160 -3.82 8.42 9.55
C PHE A 160 -3.11 9.49 10.40
N SER A 161 -2.24 9.03 11.30
CA SER A 161 -1.43 9.96 12.09
C SER A 161 -0.40 10.68 11.22
N VAL A 162 -0.27 11.98 11.41
CA VAL A 162 0.87 12.79 10.97
C VAL A 162 1.65 13.02 12.27
N GLY A 163 2.77 12.32 12.44
CA GLY A 163 3.53 12.26 13.70
C GLY A 163 4.03 13.61 14.20
#